data_AF-A0A3D2TP04-F1
#
_entry.id   AF-A0A3D2TP04-F1
#
_cell.length_a   1.000
_cell.length_b   1.000
_cell.length_c   1.000
_cell.angle_alpha   90.00
_cell.angle_beta   90.00
_cell.angle_gamma   90.00
#
_symmetry.space_group_name_H-M   'P 1'
#
loop_
_entity.id
_entity.type
_entity.pdbx_description
1 polymer ?
#
loop_
_entity_poly.entity_id
_entity_poly.type
_entity_poly.pdbx_seq_one_letter_code
_entity_poly.pdbx_strand_id
1 'polypeptide(L)' 'MFWIVLLASGNLILPPAVAQPVAGGPAQVGLVVLENGNVVRGNIRLLDDHYRVEFPGGELRVKVKHVEMFCKDLDQAYQQ' A
#
# COMPACT_ATOMS: atom_id res chain seq x y z
N MET A 1 35.43 41.87 22.25
CA MET A 1 35.42 40.56 21.57
C MET A 1 35.04 39.51 22.60
N PHE A 2 33.73 39.36 22.89
CA PHE A 2 33.21 38.28 23.75
C PHE A 2 31.88 37.84 23.14
N TRP A 3 31.94 36.72 22.41
CA TRP A 3 30.83 36.16 21.65
C TRP A 3 30.03 35.23 22.56
N ILE A 4 28.74 35.51 22.74
CA ILE A 4 27.79 34.64 23.43
C ILE A 4 27.39 33.50 22.49
N VAL A 5 27.57 32.25 22.90
CA VAL A 5 27.09 31.04 22.19
C VAL A 5 26.61 30.05 23.25
N LEU A 6 25.51 29.31 23.14
CA LEU A 6 24.20 29.46 22.50
C LEU A 6 23.37 28.35 23.17
N LEU A 7 22.07 28.56 23.29
CA LEU A 7 21.14 27.71 24.02
C LEU A 7 21.00 26.28 23.46
N ALA A 8 20.66 25.39 24.39
CA ALA A 8 19.69 24.30 24.30
C ALA A 8 19.82 23.26 23.18
N SER A 9 20.16 22.02 23.60
CA SER A 9 19.84 20.82 22.84
C SER A 9 19.09 19.84 23.75
N GLY A 10 17.80 20.10 23.96
CA GLY A 10 16.88 19.09 24.49
C GLY A 10 16.70 18.00 23.43
N ASN A 11 17.33 16.84 23.64
CA ASN A 11 17.11 15.68 22.79
C ASN A 11 15.69 15.14 23.04
N LEU A 12 14.77 15.42 22.12
CA LEU A 12 13.51 14.68 22.02
C LEU A 12 13.83 13.24 21.57
N ILE A 13 13.77 12.31 22.50
CA ILE A 13 13.81 10.88 22.21
C ILE A 13 12.45 10.51 21.61
N LEU A 14 12.39 10.40 20.28
CA LEU A 14 11.25 9.80 19.58
C LEU A 14 11.27 8.28 19.83
N PRO A 15 10.16 7.65 20.23
CA PRO A 15 10.08 6.20 20.30
C PRO A 15 10.23 5.61 18.88
N PRO A 16 10.85 4.42 18.74
CA PRO A 16 10.93 3.76 17.45
C PRO A 16 9.50 3.40 17.03
N ALA A 17 9.09 3.90 15.86
CA ALA A 17 7.89 3.42 15.20
C ALA A 17 8.09 1.93 14.88
N VAL A 18 7.50 1.06 15.72
CA VAL A 18 7.39 -0.37 15.42
C VAL A 18 6.50 -0.49 14.20
N ALA A 19 7.12 -0.63 13.03
CA ALA A 19 6.42 -1.04 11.82
C ALA A 19 5.87 -2.45 12.07
N GLN A 20 4.57 -2.53 12.35
CA GLN A 20 3.87 -3.79 12.49
C GLN A 20 4.04 -4.56 11.17
N PRO A 21 4.45 -5.84 11.20
CA PRO A 21 4.43 -6.66 9.99
C PRO A 21 2.96 -6.74 9.58
N VAL A 22 2.62 -6.03 8.52
CA VAL A 22 1.29 -6.13 7.91
C VAL A 22 1.17 -7.58 7.48
N ALA A 23 0.36 -8.36 8.19
CA ALA A 23 0.08 -9.76 7.88
C ALA A 23 -0.71 -9.78 6.57
N GLY A 24 0.01 -9.61 5.46
CA GLY A 24 -0.52 -9.58 4.12
C GLY A 24 0.10 -10.71 3.33
N GLY A 25 -0.69 -11.31 2.45
CA GLY A 25 -0.18 -12.25 1.47
C GLY A 25 0.91 -11.62 0.59
N PRO A 26 1.67 -12.44 -0.16
CA PRO A 26 2.72 -11.93 -1.05
C PRO A 26 2.17 -10.88 -2.03
N ALA A 27 2.95 -9.81 -2.22
CA ALA A 27 2.65 -8.79 -3.22
C ALA A 27 2.79 -9.40 -4.61
N GLN A 28 1.79 -9.20 -5.46
CA GLN A 28 1.80 -9.66 -6.82
C GLN A 28 1.31 -8.57 -7.77
N VAL A 29 2.07 -8.35 -8.84
CA VAL A 29 1.63 -7.47 -9.93
C VAL A 29 0.40 -8.09 -10.57
N GLY A 30 -0.63 -7.30 -10.78
CA GLY A 30 -1.86 -7.77 -11.40
C GLY A 30 -2.90 -6.67 -11.55
N LEU A 31 -4.17 -7.10 -11.63
CA LEU A 31 -5.33 -6.27 -11.86
C LEU A 31 -6.46 -6.65 -10.90
N VAL A 32 -7.14 -5.64 -10.34
CA VAL A 32 -8.40 -5.81 -9.60
C VAL A 32 -9.53 -5.19 -10.42
N VAL A 33 -10.57 -5.95 -10.69
CA VAL A 33 -11.84 -5.48 -11.24
C VAL A 33 -12.81 -5.28 -10.09
N LEU A 34 -13.33 -4.07 -9.96
CA LEU A 34 -14.32 -3.68 -8.97
C LEU A 34 -15.74 -3.96 -9.49
N GLU A 35 -16.69 -4.19 -8.59
CA GLU A 35 -18.11 -4.41 -8.93
C GLU A 35 -18.75 -3.28 -9.74
N ASN A 36 -18.15 -2.08 -9.72
CA ASN A 36 -18.61 -0.95 -10.52
C ASN A 36 -18.02 -0.94 -11.95
N GLY A 37 -17.27 -1.97 -12.34
CA GLY A 37 -16.58 -2.10 -13.62
C GLY A 37 -15.24 -1.35 -13.69
N ASN A 38 -14.83 -0.64 -12.62
CA ASN A 38 -13.52 0.02 -12.61
C ASN A 38 -12.40 -1.01 -12.47
N VAL A 39 -11.32 -0.75 -13.17
CA VAL A 39 -10.18 -1.65 -13.24
C VAL A 39 -8.94 -0.95 -12.70
N VAL A 40 -8.27 -1.57 -11.73
CA VAL A 40 -7.09 -1.01 -11.06
C VAL A 40 -5.91 -1.95 -11.23
N ARG A 41 -4.84 -1.45 -11.85
CA ARG A 41 -3.59 -2.19 -12.07
C ARG A 41 -2.52 -1.74 -11.09
N GLY A 42 -1.78 -2.68 -10.52
CA GLY A 42 -0.66 -2.35 -9.65
C GLY A 42 -0.05 -3.57 -8.98
N ASN A 43 0.74 -3.30 -7.95
CA ASN A 43 1.21 -4.33 -7.04
C ASN A 43 0.14 -4.57 -5.98
N ILE A 44 -0.48 -5.75 -6.04
CA ILE A 44 -1.66 -6.10 -5.26
C ILE A 44 -1.25 -7.00 -4.10
N ARG A 45 -1.70 -6.66 -2.90
CA ARG A 45 -1.56 -7.46 -1.68
C ARG A 45 -2.93 -7.71 -1.10
N LEU A 46 -3.27 -8.96 -0.84
CA LEU A 46 -4.43 -9.28 -0.02
C LEU A 46 -4.05 -9.12 1.45
N LEU A 47 -4.72 -8.20 2.12
CA LEU A 47 -4.75 -8.01 3.56
C LEU A 47 -6.08 -8.57 4.07
N ASP A 48 -6.17 -8.94 5.36
CA ASP A 48 -7.29 -9.71 5.95
C ASP A 48 -8.66 -9.58 5.26
N ASP A 49 -9.19 -8.35 5.13
CA ASP A 49 -10.50 -8.06 4.53
C ASP A 49 -10.46 -7.16 3.28
N HIS A 50 -9.29 -6.78 2.80
CA HIS A 50 -9.13 -5.84 1.70
C HIS A 50 -7.89 -6.10 0.83
N TYR A 51 -8.02 -5.82 -0.46
CA TYR A 51 -6.89 -5.70 -1.35
C TYR A 51 -6.27 -4.31 -1.23
N ARG A 52 -4.97 -4.25 -1.03
CA ARG A 52 -4.14 -3.06 -1.20
C ARG A 52 -3.52 -3.11 -2.59
N VAL A 53 -3.70 -2.08 -3.40
CA VAL A 53 -3.13 -1.94 -4.74
C VAL A 53 -2.20 -0.73 -4.76
N GLU A 54 -0.92 -0.95 -4.96
CA GLU A 54 0.10 0.10 -5.06
C GLU A 54 0.42 0.38 -6.54
N PHE A 55 0.39 1.65 -6.95
CA PHE A 55 0.68 2.08 -8.33
C PHE A 55 1.42 3.42 -8.35
N PRO A 56 2.07 3.80 -9.47
CA PRO A 56 2.74 5.09 -9.59
C PRO A 56 1.71 6.23 -9.44
N GLY A 57 1.66 6.84 -8.25
CA GLY A 57 0.68 7.87 -7.90
C GLY A 57 -0.06 7.63 -6.59
N GLY A 58 0.05 6.44 -5.97
CA GLY A 58 -0.51 6.22 -4.63
C GLY A 58 -0.82 4.75 -4.31
N GLU A 59 -1.61 4.57 -3.26
CA GLU A 59 -2.19 3.28 -2.90
C GLU A 59 -3.72 3.38 -2.93
N LEU A 60 -4.37 2.29 -3.34
CA LEU A 60 -5.81 2.10 -3.22
C LEU A 60 -6.09 0.92 -2.30
N ARG A 61 -7.04 1.08 -1.39
CA ARG A 61 -7.55 -0.01 -0.54
C ARG A 61 -8.99 -0.32 -0.93
N VAL A 62 -9.25 -1.57 -1.25
CA VAL A 62 -10.55 -2.04 -1.72
C VAL A 62 -10.95 -3.24 -0.89
N LYS A 63 -12.12 -3.19 -0.24
CA LYS A 63 -12.66 -4.36 0.47
C LYS A 63 -12.87 -5.53 -0.49
N VAL A 64 -12.58 -6.75 -0.04
CA VAL A 64 -12.76 -7.97 -0.84
C VAL A 64 -14.20 -8.08 -1.37
N LYS A 65 -15.19 -7.60 -0.60
CA LYS A 65 -16.61 -7.58 -0.99
C LYS A 65 -16.92 -6.71 -2.21
N HIS A 66 -16.06 -5.76 -2.56
CA HIS A 66 -16.23 -4.88 -3.73
C HIS A 66 -15.34 -5.28 -4.90
N VAL A 67 -14.60 -6.39 -4.75
CA VAL A 67 -13.81 -6.98 -5.82
C VAL A 67 -14.66 -8.02 -6.52
N GLU A 68 -14.93 -7.77 -7.79
CA GLU A 68 -15.61 -8.71 -8.66
C GLU A 68 -14.64 -9.80 -9.13
N MET A 69 -13.43 -9.39 -9.54
CA MET A 69 -12.41 -10.32 -10.02
C MET A 69 -10.99 -9.83 -9.71
N PHE A 70 -10.11 -10.77 -9.37
CA PHE A 70 -8.67 -10.56 -9.29
C PHE A 70 -7.96 -11.33 -10.42
N CYS A 71 -7.18 -10.65 -11.24
CA CYS A 71 -6.39 -11.25 -12.30
C CYS A 71 -4.90 -11.02 -12.06
N LYS A 72 -4.13 -12.11 -12.08
CA LYS A 72 -2.67 -12.04 -11.96
C LYS A 72 -2.00 -11.49 -13.23
N ASP A 73 -2.57 -11.79 -14.41
CA ASP A 73 -2.13 -11.27 -15.69
C ASP A 73 -3.34 -11.05 -16.61
N LEU A 74 -3.40 -9.88 -17.25
CA LEU A 74 -4.46 -9.52 -18.21
C LEU A 74 -4.47 -10.47 -19.40
N ASP A 75 -3.31 -10.98 -19.83
CA ASP A 75 -3.18 -11.95 -20.91
C ASP A 75 -3.98 -13.24 -20.67
N GLN A 76 -4.13 -13.67 -19.42
CA GLN A 76 -4.96 -14.84 -19.08
C GLN A 76 -6.46 -14.58 -19.24
N ALA A 77 -6.92 -13.33 -19.04
CA ALA A 77 -8.33 -12.97 -19.13
C ALA A 77 -8.81 -12.75 -20.57
N TYR A 78 -7.91 -12.42 -21.51
CA TYR A 78 -8.24 -12.21 -22.93
C TYR A 78 -8.15 -13.48 -23.79
N GLN A 79 -7.62 -14.59 -23.25
CA GLN A 79 -7.42 -15.85 -23.96
C GLN A 79 -8.59 -16.84 -23.83
N GLN A 80 -9.73 -16.46 -23.23
CA GLN A 80 -10.91 -17.31 -23.09
C GLN A 80 -12.15 -16.74 -23.78
#